data_AF-A0A7V8JHG2-F1
#
_entry.id   AF-A0A7V8JHG2-F1
#
_cell.length_a   1.000
_cell.length_b   1.000
_cell.length_c   1.000
_cell.angle_alpha   90.00
_cell.angle_beta   90.00
_cell.angle_gamma   90.00
#
_symmetry.space_group_name_H-M   'P 1'
#
loop_
_entity.id
_entity.type
_entity.pdbx_description
1 polymer ?
#
loop_
_entity_poly.entity_id
_entity_poly.type
_entity_poly.pdbx_seq_one_letter_code
_entity_poly.pdbx_strand_id
1 'polypeptide(L)'
;MGTLQPTRRRVPSVFAVILSACVFAPAFAVVVDCGEEHYVSGTHRLPTHEEAMAQCREHETAMTQTGAWRSVRSCYDVAPPGEHGPWMHGRIGVDVVASAGGDPMTFEALWMCKPTAEREMDGPAFD
;
A
#
# COMPACT_ATOMS: atom_id res chain seq x y z
N MET A 1 -21.63 17.60 -60.15
CA MET A 1 -20.39 18.11 -59.53
C MET A 1 -20.75 18.59 -58.12
N GLY A 2 -20.21 18.13 -57.00
CA GLY A 2 -19.17 17.14 -56.72
C GLY A 2 -19.40 16.52 -55.33
N THR A 3 -18.96 15.29 -55.16
CA THR A 3 -19.06 14.47 -53.93
C THR A 3 -17.89 14.76 -53.00
N LEU A 4 -18.15 15.23 -51.79
CA LEU A 4 -17.14 15.35 -50.73
C LEU A 4 -17.12 14.06 -49.89
N GLN A 5 -16.15 13.19 -50.16
CA GLN A 5 -15.79 12.08 -49.27
C GLN A 5 -15.12 12.63 -48.00
N PRO A 6 -15.55 12.25 -46.78
CA PRO A 6 -14.74 12.43 -45.61
C PRO A 6 -13.60 11.38 -45.61
N THR A 7 -12.38 11.85 -45.86
CA THR A 7 -11.14 11.11 -45.64
C THR A 7 -11.04 10.67 -44.19
N ARG A 8 -11.25 9.37 -43.96
CA ARG A 8 -10.94 8.66 -42.71
C ARG A 8 -9.42 8.75 -42.49
N ARG A 9 -8.96 9.78 -41.75
CA ARG A 9 -7.58 9.84 -41.25
C ARG A 9 -7.37 8.62 -40.34
N ARG A 10 -6.60 7.65 -40.80
CA ARG A 10 -6.02 6.62 -39.94
C ARG A 10 -5.00 7.32 -39.04
N VAL A 11 -5.41 7.67 -37.82
CA VAL A 11 -4.49 8.12 -36.78
C VAL A 11 -3.59 6.91 -36.47
N PRO A 12 -2.25 7.03 -36.59
CA PRO A 12 -1.37 5.90 -36.38
C PRO A 12 -1.46 5.43 -34.92
N SER A 13 -1.63 4.11 -34.78
CA SER A 13 -1.89 3.31 -33.57
C SER A 13 -0.81 3.36 -32.48
N VAL A 14 0.13 4.31 -32.55
CA VAL A 14 1.28 4.41 -31.63
C VAL A 14 0.91 5.14 -30.34
N PHE A 15 0.06 6.18 -30.44
CA PHE A 15 -0.43 6.91 -29.26
C PHE A 15 -1.27 6.05 -28.31
N ALA A 16 -1.98 5.05 -28.84
CA ALA A 16 -2.79 4.13 -28.03
C ALA A 16 -1.93 3.19 -27.17
N VAL A 17 -0.73 2.80 -27.64
CA VAL A 17 0.17 1.91 -26.91
C VAL A 17 0.87 2.64 -25.77
N ILE A 18 1.28 3.89 -25.98
CA ILE A 18 1.95 4.72 -24.96
C ILE A 18 1.00 5.05 -23.81
N LEU A 19 -0.26 5.40 -24.11
CA LEU A 19 -1.30 5.63 -23.08
C LEU A 19 -1.61 4.36 -22.27
N SER A 20 -1.55 3.17 -22.88
CA SER A 20 -1.76 1.90 -22.17
C SER A 20 -0.59 1.52 -21.25
N ALA A 21 0.63 1.98 -21.53
CA ALA A 21 1.82 1.68 -20.73
C ALA A 21 1.90 2.53 -19.45
N CYS A 22 1.31 3.73 -19.43
CA CYS A 22 1.32 4.60 -18.24
C CYS A 22 0.37 4.15 -17.12
N VAL A 23 -0.55 3.22 -17.38
CA VAL A 23 -1.52 2.74 -16.36
C VAL A 23 -0.95 1.62 -15.48
N PHE A 24 0.22 1.07 -15.85
CA PHE A 24 0.90 0.01 -15.12
C PHE A 24 2.19 0.49 -14.46
N ALA A 25 2.21 1.72 -13.93
CA ALA A 25 3.24 2.05 -12.96
C ALA A 25 2.98 1.18 -11.72
N PRO A 26 3.88 0.27 -11.33
CA PRO A 26 3.74 -0.42 -10.05
C PRO A 26 3.71 0.67 -8.99
N ALA A 27 2.66 0.67 -8.15
CA ALA A 27 2.64 1.51 -6.97
C ALA A 27 3.89 1.15 -6.16
N PHE A 28 4.89 2.03 -6.17
CA PHE A 28 6.14 1.80 -5.46
C PHE A 28 5.77 1.61 -3.99
N ALA A 29 6.03 0.40 -3.46
CA ALA A 29 5.98 0.16 -2.04
C ALA A 29 7.06 1.07 -1.42
N VAL A 30 6.62 2.12 -0.73
CA VAL A 30 7.54 3.01 -0.02
C VAL A 30 8.11 2.19 1.14
N VAL A 31 9.33 1.69 0.95
CA VAL A 31 10.07 1.03 2.02
C VAL A 31 10.45 2.10 3.03
N VAL A 32 9.89 1.99 4.24
CA VAL A 32 10.27 2.82 5.38
C VAL A 32 11.26 2.03 6.21
N ASP A 33 12.49 2.51 6.28
CA ASP A 33 13.49 1.96 7.21
C ASP A 33 13.23 2.58 8.58
N CYS A 34 12.63 1.79 9.48
CA CYS A 34 12.22 2.22 10.81
C CYS A 34 13.38 2.08 11.80
N GLY A 35 13.61 3.11 12.60
CA GLY A 35 14.46 3.00 13.78
C GLY A 35 13.78 2.18 14.88
N GLU A 36 14.56 1.83 15.90
CA GLU A 36 14.13 1.04 17.06
C GLU A 36 13.21 1.80 18.03
N GLU A 37 12.92 3.08 17.76
CA GLU A 37 12.07 3.91 18.61
C GLU A 37 10.57 3.63 18.37
N HIS A 38 9.83 3.45 19.47
CA HIS A 38 8.37 3.25 19.42
C HIS A 38 7.62 4.52 19.80
N TYR A 39 6.56 4.81 19.05
CA TYR A 39 5.63 5.86 19.42
C TYR A 39 4.79 5.42 20.63
N VAL A 40 4.70 6.28 21.64
CA VAL A 40 3.92 6.04 22.86
C VAL A 40 2.89 7.15 23.04
N SER A 41 1.62 6.76 23.12
CA SER A 41 0.50 7.64 23.45
C SER A 41 -0.24 7.12 24.67
N GLY A 42 -0.11 7.83 25.80
CA GLY A 42 -0.62 7.36 27.08
C GLY A 42 0.00 6.03 27.48
N THR A 43 -0.82 4.98 27.61
CA THR A 43 -0.39 3.61 27.89
C THR A 43 -0.20 2.74 26.65
N HIS A 44 -0.45 3.28 25.46
CA HIS A 44 -0.37 2.55 24.21
C HIS A 44 0.98 2.78 23.52
N ARG A 45 1.73 1.69 23.34
CA ARG A 45 2.92 1.65 22.49
C ARG A 45 2.52 1.08 21.14
N LEU A 46 2.76 1.83 20.07
CA LEU A 46 2.54 1.34 18.72
C LEU A 46 3.75 0.53 18.24
N PRO A 47 3.53 -0.54 17.47
CA PRO A 47 4.62 -1.31 16.86
C PRO A 47 5.30 -0.52 15.74
N THR A 48 6.55 -0.87 15.45
CA THR A 48 7.22 -0.46 14.20
C THR A 48 6.56 -1.14 12.99
N HIS A 49 6.93 -0.73 11.77
CA HIS A 49 6.44 -1.37 10.55
C HIS A 49 6.77 -2.87 10.51
N GLU A 50 8.02 -3.23 10.82
CA GLU A 50 8.46 -4.62 10.82
C GLU A 50 7.75 -5.47 11.88
N GLU A 51 7.59 -4.93 13.09
CA GLU A 51 6.85 -5.60 14.16
C GLU A 51 5.39 -5.81 13.77
N ALA A 52 4.74 -4.82 13.18
CA ALA A 52 3.35 -4.95 12.72
C ALA A 52 3.21 -5.97 11.58
N MET A 53 4.17 -6.01 10.66
CA MET A 53 4.21 -6.99 9.59
C MET A 53 4.40 -8.41 10.12
N ALA A 54 5.29 -8.59 11.12
CA ALA A 54 5.51 -9.87 11.78
C ALA A 54 4.25 -10.33 12.54
N GLN A 55 3.67 -9.46 13.35
CA GLN A 55 2.43 -9.72 14.07
C GLN A 55 1.27 -10.05 13.13
N CYS A 56 1.18 -9.39 11.97
CA CYS A 56 0.17 -9.72 10.97
C CYS A 56 0.33 -11.16 10.46
N ARG A 57 1.56 -11.60 10.15
CA ARG A 57 1.81 -12.97 9.65
C ARG A 57 1.51 -14.03 10.70
N GLU A 58 1.81 -13.75 11.96
CA GLU A 58 1.45 -14.61 13.09
C GLU A 58 -0.07 -14.74 13.22
N HIS A 59 -0.80 -13.63 13.15
CA HIS A 59 -2.26 -13.63 13.19
C HIS A 59 -2.87 -14.34 11.96
N GLU A 60 -2.36 -14.08 10.75
CA GLU A 60 -2.81 -14.77 9.53
C GLU A 60 -2.65 -16.29 9.68
N THR A 61 -1.50 -16.72 10.18
CA THR A 61 -1.21 -18.14 10.42
C THR A 61 -2.17 -18.71 11.46
N ALA A 62 -2.35 -18.04 12.60
CA ALA A 62 -3.25 -18.48 13.65
C ALA A 62 -4.71 -18.59 13.15
N MET A 63 -5.18 -17.60 12.37
CA MET A 63 -6.53 -17.60 11.80
C MET A 63 -6.73 -18.77 10.84
N THR A 64 -5.78 -18.98 9.92
CA THR A 64 -5.89 -20.00 8.87
C THR A 64 -5.67 -21.42 9.38
N GLN A 65 -4.86 -21.61 10.43
CA GLN A 65 -4.62 -22.92 11.05
C GLN A 65 -5.88 -23.55 11.65
N THR A 66 -6.81 -22.74 12.17
CA THR A 66 -8.10 -23.26 12.69
C THR A 66 -9.02 -23.80 11.60
N GLY A 67 -8.75 -23.47 10.33
CA GLY A 67 -9.64 -23.77 9.20
C GLY A 67 -10.87 -22.87 9.10
N ALA A 68 -11.10 -21.96 10.06
CA ALA A 68 -12.21 -21.00 10.03
C ALA A 68 -12.07 -19.96 8.91
N TRP A 69 -10.82 -19.67 8.51
CA TRP A 69 -10.47 -18.64 7.54
C TRP A 69 -9.58 -19.19 6.44
N ARG A 70 -9.73 -18.65 5.23
CA ARG A 70 -8.76 -18.83 4.12
C ARG A 70 -8.14 -17.48 3.78
N SER A 71 -6.82 -17.46 3.60
CA SER A 71 -6.12 -16.25 3.15
C SER A 71 -6.49 -15.90 1.70
N VAL A 72 -6.74 -14.62 1.45
CA VAL A 72 -7.00 -14.06 0.11
C VAL A 72 -5.84 -13.16 -0.29
N ARG A 73 -5.42 -12.27 0.62
CA ARG A 73 -4.26 -11.40 0.46
C ARG A 73 -3.49 -11.37 1.77
N SER A 74 -2.31 -11.98 1.75
CA SER A 74 -1.37 -11.96 2.87
C SER A 74 -0.90 -10.53 3.15
N CYS A 75 -0.44 -10.31 4.39
CA CYS A 75 -0.06 -9.04 4.99
C CYS A 75 0.53 -8.02 4.00
N TYR A 76 -0.11 -6.85 3.93
CA TYR A 76 0.22 -5.80 2.98
C TYR A 76 0.05 -4.40 3.59
N ASP A 77 0.78 -3.42 3.07
CA ASP A 77 0.53 -2.01 3.37
C ASP A 77 -0.77 -1.54 2.72
N VAL A 78 -1.73 -1.09 3.53
CA VAL A 78 -3.07 -0.69 3.06
C VAL A 78 -3.01 0.56 2.17
N ALA A 79 -2.08 1.45 2.47
CA ALA A 79 -1.85 2.72 1.76
C ALA A 79 -0.40 3.18 1.96
N PRO A 80 0.09 4.13 1.14
CA PRO A 80 1.35 4.79 1.41
C PRO A 80 1.40 5.35 2.85
N PRO A 81 2.56 5.28 3.52
CA PRO A 81 2.73 5.82 4.87
C PRO A 81 2.47 7.33 4.92
N GLY A 82 1.87 7.79 6.02
CA GLY A 82 1.69 9.20 6.36
C GLY A 82 2.74 9.70 7.35
N GLU A 83 2.76 11.01 7.55
CA GLU A 83 3.70 11.71 8.44
C GLU A 83 2.98 12.32 9.65
N HIS A 84 3.63 12.27 10.81
CA HIS A 84 3.21 12.93 12.04
C HIS A 84 4.43 13.49 12.78
N GLY A 85 4.80 14.73 12.47
CA GLY A 85 6.05 15.31 12.97
C GLY A 85 7.25 14.48 12.50
N PRO A 86 8.16 14.04 13.39
CA PRO A 86 9.31 13.20 13.01
C PRO A 86 8.95 11.72 12.79
N TRP A 87 7.67 11.35 12.88
CA TRP A 87 7.22 9.97 12.81
C TRP A 87 6.54 9.66 11.47
N MET A 88 6.77 8.45 10.97
CA MET A 88 5.99 7.84 9.90
C MET A 88 4.95 6.90 10.51
N HIS A 89 3.77 6.83 9.90
CA HIS A 89 2.72 5.92 10.32
C HIS A 89 2.01 5.27 9.13
N GLY A 90 1.42 4.10 9.35
CA GLY A 90 0.67 3.39 8.31
C GLY A 90 -0.20 2.29 8.88
N ARG A 91 -0.74 1.46 7.98
CA ARG A 91 -1.56 0.31 8.33
C ARG A 91 -1.13 -0.93 7.57
N ILE A 92 -1.05 -2.05 8.27
CA ILE A 92 -0.93 -3.38 7.67
C ILE A 92 -2.31 -4.02 7.64
N GLY A 93 -2.71 -4.53 6.48
CA GLY A 93 -3.95 -5.26 6.27
C GLY A 93 -3.68 -6.73 5.95
N VAL A 94 -4.61 -7.61 6.30
CA VAL A 94 -4.72 -8.98 5.79
C VAL A 94 -6.16 -9.23 5.38
N ASP A 95 -6.35 -9.75 4.16
CA ASP A 95 -7.67 -10.08 3.64
C ASP A 95 -7.87 -11.59 3.73
N VAL A 96 -8.95 -12.00 4.39
CA VAL A 96 -9.35 -13.39 4.55
C VAL A 96 -10.80 -13.59 4.14
N VAL A 97 -11.19 -14.84 3.99
CA VAL A 97 -12.57 -15.22 3.73
C VAL A 97 -13.01 -16.32 4.69
N ALA A 98 -14.20 -16.19 5.26
CA ALA A 98 -14.76 -17.20 6.14
C ALA A 98 -14.98 -18.52 5.38
N SER A 99 -14.52 -19.64 5.93
CA SER A 99 -14.72 -20.96 5.32
C SER A 99 -16.20 -21.36 5.32
N ALA A 100 -16.93 -21.02 6.38
CA ALA A 100 -18.36 -21.24 6.50
C ALA A 100 -19.12 -20.02 5.95
N GLY A 101 -19.33 -19.97 4.63
CA GLY A 101 -20.17 -18.95 3.99
C GLY A 101 -19.48 -18.12 2.92
N GLY A 102 -18.15 -17.98 2.97
CA GLY A 102 -17.42 -17.24 1.96
C GLY A 102 -17.41 -15.72 2.17
N ASP A 103 -17.72 -15.24 3.38
CA ASP A 103 -17.76 -13.81 3.67
C ASP A 103 -16.34 -13.21 3.72
N PRO A 104 -16.04 -12.17 2.92
CA PRO A 104 -14.73 -11.52 2.93
C PRO A 104 -14.58 -10.60 4.15
N MET A 105 -13.42 -10.64 4.79
CA MET A 105 -13.06 -9.74 5.89
C MET A 105 -11.64 -9.20 5.71
N THR A 106 -11.43 -7.95 6.10
CA THR A 106 -10.10 -7.33 6.20
C THR A 106 -9.81 -7.00 7.64
N PHE A 107 -8.67 -7.46 8.15
CA PHE A 107 -8.15 -7.09 9.46
C PHE A 107 -7.00 -6.11 9.26
N GLU A 108 -7.01 -5.00 10.01
CA GLU A 108 -5.99 -3.96 9.92
C GLU A 108 -5.34 -3.68 11.27
N ALA A 109 -4.05 -3.37 11.25
CA ALA A 109 -3.28 -2.93 12.41
C ALA A 109 -2.51 -1.65 12.09
N LEU A 110 -2.47 -0.72 13.05
CA LEU A 110 -1.69 0.52 12.96
C LEU A 110 -0.24 0.29 13.38
N TRP A 111 0.68 0.97 12.70
CA TRP A 111 2.10 1.03 13.08
C TRP A 111 2.60 2.47 13.01
N MET A 112 3.66 2.76 13.77
CA MET A 112 4.28 4.07 13.79
C MET A 112 5.74 3.97 14.23
N CYS A 113 6.65 4.59 13.48
CA CYS A 113 8.09 4.57 13.76
C CYS A 113 8.76 5.88 13.32
N LYS A 114 9.92 6.19 13.90
CA LYS A 114 10.80 7.22 13.32
C LYS A 114 11.62 6.58 12.19
N PRO A 115 11.79 7.25 11.04
CA PRO A 115 12.68 6.76 9.99
C PRO A 115 14.15 6.88 10.43
N THR A 116 15.00 5.91 10.05
CA THR A 116 16.45 5.90 10.35
C THR A 116 17.23 6.96 9.58
N ALA A 117 16.85 7.19 8.33
CA ALA A 117 17.28 8.34 7.57
C ALA A 117 16.27 9.46 7.79
N GLU A 118 16.70 10.58 8.38
CA GLU A 118 16.03 11.84 8.10
C GLU A 118 15.93 11.91 6.57
N ARG A 119 14.72 11.93 6.01
CA ARG A 119 14.61 12.31 4.60
C ARG A 119 15.16 13.72 4.55
N GLU A 120 16.40 13.85 4.10
CA GLU A 120 17.02 15.12 3.77
C GLU A 120 16.00 15.84 2.89
N MET A 121 15.39 16.87 3.48
CA MET A 121 14.41 17.74 2.84
C MET A 121 15.13 18.58 1.78
N ASP A 122 15.69 17.94 0.76
CA ASP A 122 16.14 18.57 -0.47
C ASP A 122 14.92 18.75 -1.39
N GLY A 123 13.94 19.53 -0.92
CA GLY A 123 12.98 20.19 -1.79
C GLY A 123 13.56 21.55 -2.17
N PRO A 124 13.64 21.93 -3.46
CA PRO A 124 14.13 23.25 -3.81
C PRO A 124 13.23 24.31 -3.17
N ALA A 125 13.85 25.16 -2.35
CA ALA A 125 13.24 26.42 -1.96
C ALA A 125 12.98 27.23 -3.24
N PHE A 126 11.72 27.50 -3.54
CA PHE A 126 11.37 28.48 -4.55
C PHE A 126 11.43 29.85 -3.87
N ASP A 127 12.38 30.69 -4.31
CA ASP A 127 12.46 32.14 -4.02
C ASP A 127 11.24 32.90 -4.53
#